data_AF-A0A258KX13-F1
#
_entry.id   AF-A0A258KX13-F1
#
_cell.length_a   1.000
_cell.length_b   1.000
_cell.length_c   1.000
_cell.angle_alpha   90.00
_cell.angle_beta   90.00
_cell.angle_gamma   90.00
#
_symmetry.space_group_name_H-M   'P 1'
#
loop_
_entity.id
_entity.type
_entity.pdbx_description
1 polymer ?
#
loop_
_entity_poly.entity_id
_entity_poly.type
_entity_poly.pdbx_seq_one_letter_code
_entity_poly.pdbx_strand_id
1 'polypeptide(L)' 'MADLFPSRAQNLGVKPKVLLARTQKSLSHYRAALTEFAAPYIDIDNSVQGALDDLMAAFDDFERHVRETVTWLNQQPGT' A
#
# COMPACT_ATOMS: atom_id res chain seq x y z
N MET A 1 7.51 -21.59 -22.08
CA MET A 1 7.36 -20.60 -23.16
C MET A 1 7.55 -19.24 -22.53
N ALA A 2 8.57 -18.48 -22.92
CA ALA A 2 8.70 -17.09 -22.50
C ALA A 2 7.59 -16.28 -23.18
N ASP A 3 6.85 -15.48 -22.41
CA ASP A 3 5.79 -14.61 -22.94
C ASP A 3 6.30 -13.76 -24.10
N LEU A 4 5.62 -13.84 -25.24
CA LEU A 4 5.99 -13.20 -26.51
C LEU A 4 5.88 -11.67 -26.48
N PHE A 5 5.27 -11.09 -25.44
CA PHE A 5 5.05 -9.65 -25.32
C PHE A 5 5.52 -9.12 -23.96
N PRO A 6 6.25 -8.00 -23.92
CA PRO A 6 6.68 -7.40 -22.68
C PRO A 6 5.49 -6.88 -21.86
N SER A 7 5.55 -7.03 -20.54
CA SER A 7 4.53 -6.48 -19.65
C SER A 7 4.55 -4.94 -19.65
N ARG A 8 3.47 -4.30 -19.18
CA ARG A 8 3.43 -2.83 -19.05
C ARG A 8 4.60 -2.31 -18.20
N ALA A 9 4.98 -3.05 -17.16
CA ALA A 9 6.13 -2.73 -16.31
C ALA A 9 7.45 -2.69 -17.09
N GLN A 10 7.67 -3.64 -17.99
CA GLN A 10 8.88 -3.70 -18.83
C GLN A 10 8.92 -2.52 -19.81
N ASN A 11 7.79 -2.16 -20.42
CA ASN A 11 7.70 -1.01 -21.32
C ASN A 11 7.95 0.32 -20.59
N LEU A 12 7.52 0.45 -19.34
CA LEU A 12 7.69 1.65 -18.52
C LEU A 12 9.03 1.69 -17.77
N GLY A 13 9.85 0.64 -17.84
CA GLY A 13 11.11 0.57 -17.09
C GLY A 13 10.95 0.52 -15.56
N VAL A 14 9.78 0.08 -15.06
CA VAL A 14 9.47 0.04 -13.64
C VAL A 14 9.62 -1.36 -13.06
N LYS A 15 9.86 -1.45 -11.75
CA LYS A 15 9.94 -2.72 -11.00
C LYS A 15 8.77 -2.82 -10.02
N PRO A 16 7.61 -3.40 -10.41
CA PRO A 16 6.40 -3.41 -9.59
C PRO A 16 6.60 -4.04 -8.21
N LYS A 17 7.39 -5.13 -8.13
CA LYS A 17 7.75 -5.78 -6.87
C LYS A 17 8.48 -4.84 -5.90
N VAL A 18 9.38 -4.00 -6.42
CA VAL A 18 10.13 -3.03 -5.60
C VAL A 18 9.22 -1.90 -5.14
N LEU A 19 8.33 -1.41 -6.01
CA LEU A 19 7.33 -0.41 -5.65
C LEU A 19 6.42 -0.91 -4.53
N LEU A 20 5.85 -2.11 -4.67
CA LEU A 20 5.00 -2.72 -3.64
C LEU A 20 5.73 -2.86 -2.31
N ALA A 21 6.95 -3.43 -2.32
CA ALA A 21 7.73 -3.63 -1.11
C ALA A 21 8.07 -2.32 -0.39
N ARG A 22 8.39 -1.26 -1.14
CA ARG A 22 8.64 0.07 -0.57
C ARG A 22 7.38 0.64 0.07
N THR A 23 6.24 0.57 -0.62
CA THR A 23 4.96 1.03 -0.09
C THR A 23 4.61 0.30 1.21
N GLN A 24 4.68 -1.03 1.22
CA GLN A 24 4.36 -1.84 2.40
C GLN A 24 5.26 -1.51 3.59
N LYS A 25 6.56 -1.31 3.34
CA LYS A 25 7.50 -0.88 4.39
C LYS A 25 7.11 0.48 4.96
N SER A 26 6.80 1.46 4.11
CA SER A 26 6.40 2.79 4.55
C SER A 26 5.09 2.79 5.32
N LEU A 27 4.06 2.07 4.83
CA LEU A 27 2.78 1.94 5.53
C LEU A 27 2.96 1.28 6.89
N SER A 28 3.72 0.18 6.98
CA SER A 28 4.00 -0.48 8.25
C SER A 28 4.69 0.45 9.25
N HIS A 29 5.64 1.27 8.80
CA HIS A 29 6.30 2.27 9.65
C HIS A 29 5.30 3.31 10.18
N TYR A 30 4.44 3.86 9.32
CA TYR A 30 3.46 4.86 9.75
C TYR A 30 2.36 4.27 10.63
N ARG A 31 1.91 3.04 10.38
CA ARG A 31 0.98 2.33 11.28
C ARG A 31 1.54 2.25 12.69
N ALA A 32 2.77 1.77 12.83
CA ALA A 32 3.43 1.65 14.13
C ALA A 32 3.56 3.01 14.83
N ALA A 33 4.02 4.03 14.12
CA ALA A 33 4.20 5.38 14.68
C ALA A 33 2.87 6.01 15.15
N LEU A 34 1.79 5.84 14.36
CA LEU A 34 0.47 6.36 14.73
C LEU A 34 -0.14 5.61 15.92
N THR A 35 0.01 4.28 15.97
CA THR A 35 -0.43 3.49 17.14
C THR A 35 0.31 3.92 18.41
N GLU A 36 1.63 4.10 18.34
CA GLU A 36 2.43 4.56 19.48
C GLU A 36 2.01 5.97 19.93
N PHE A 37 1.75 6.87 18.98
CA PHE A 37 1.28 8.23 19.26
C PHE A 37 -0.12 8.26 19.90
N ALA A 38 -1.02 7.40 19.45
CA ALA A 38 -2.39 7.32 19.95
C ALA A 38 -2.50 6.61 21.31
N ALA A 39 -1.60 5.67 21.62
CA ALA A 39 -1.67 4.81 22.81
C ALA A 39 -1.92 5.54 24.14
N PRO A 40 -1.29 6.68 24.46
CA PRO A 40 -1.53 7.39 25.72
C PRO A 40 -2.94 7.98 25.85
N TYR A 41 -3.67 8.12 24.74
CA TYR A 41 -4.97 8.78 24.69
C TYR A 41 -6.15 7.82 24.67
N ILE A 42 -5.94 6.52 24.42
CA ILE A 42 -7.02 5.54 24.21
C ILE A 42 -7.97 5.51 25.42
N ASP A 43 -7.44 5.54 26.64
CA ASP A 43 -8.23 5.51 27.87
C ASP A 43 -8.76 6.89 28.32
N ILE A 44 -8.32 7.97 27.64
CA ILE A 44 -8.65 9.36 27.98
C ILE A 44 -9.73 9.89 27.05
N ASP A 45 -9.54 9.69 25.74
CA ASP A 45 -10.38 10.19 24.68
C ASP A 45 -10.53 9.12 23.59
N ASN A 46 -11.66 8.43 23.62
CA ASN A 46 -12.01 7.40 22.64
C ASN A 46 -12.14 7.95 21.21
N SER A 47 -12.26 9.27 21.00
CA SER A 47 -12.25 9.85 19.65
C SER A 47 -10.89 9.70 18.96
N VAL A 48 -9.79 9.63 19.74
CA VAL A 48 -8.45 9.37 19.20
C VAL A 48 -8.33 7.95 18.66
N GLN A 49 -8.93 6.96 19.34
CA GLN A 49 -9.00 5.59 18.84
C GLN A 49 -9.81 5.53 17.54
N GLY A 50 -10.97 6.19 17.49
CA GLY A 50 -11.77 6.26 16.26
C GLY A 50 -11.02 6.89 15.08
N ALA A 51 -10.31 8.00 15.32
CA ALA A 51 -9.49 8.64 14.30
C ALA A 51 -8.31 7.75 13.84
N LEU A 52 -7.71 6.98 14.75
CA LEU A 52 -6.69 6.00 14.41
C LEU A 52 -7.27 4.90 13.49
N ASP A 53 -8.45 4.37 13.82
CA ASP A 53 -9.10 3.33 13.03
C ASP A 53 -9.43 3.82 11.61
N ASP A 54 -9.92 5.05 11.47
CA ASP A 54 -10.17 5.68 10.16
C ASP A 54 -8.88 5.82 9.33
N LEU A 55 -7.76 6.19 9.97
CA LEU A 55 -6.46 6.26 9.31
C LEU A 55 -5.94 4.87 8.89
N MET A 56 -6.14 3.85 9.74
CA MET A 56 -5.74 2.48 9.40
C MET A 56 -6.51 1.96 8.19
N ALA A 57 -7.82 2.23 8.13
CA ALA A 57 -8.68 1.90 6.99
C ALA A 57 -8.24 2.63 5.72
N ALA A 58 -7.89 3.92 5.81
CA ALA A 58 -7.38 4.68 4.67
C ALA A 58 -6.04 4.12 4.16
N PHE A 59 -5.15 3.65 5.04
CA PHE A 59 -3.92 2.98 4.64
C PHE A 59 -4.18 1.64 3.94
N ASP A 60 -5.17 0.86 4.40
CA ASP A 60 -5.53 -0.41 3.76
C ASP A 60 -6.10 -0.16 2.35
N ASP A 61 -6.92 0.87 2.20
CA ASP A 61 -7.47 1.26 0.89
C ASP A 61 -6.39 1.74 -0.08
N PHE A 62 -5.44 2.54 0.42
CA PHE A 62 -4.28 2.94 -0.37
C PHE A 62 -3.41 1.73 -0.78
N GLU A 63 -3.14 0.79 0.13
CA GLU A 63 -2.38 -0.42 -0.20
C GLU A 63 -3.10 -1.26 -1.26
N ARG A 64 -4.43 -1.40 -1.15
CA ARG A 64 -5.26 -2.10 -2.13
C ARG A 64 -5.09 -1.49 -3.53
N HIS A 65 -5.19 -0.17 -3.66
CA HIS A 65 -4.99 0.51 -4.94
C HIS A 65 -3.57 0.35 -5.51
N VAL A 66 -2.55 0.34 -4.65
CA VAL A 66 -1.17 0.06 -5.07
C VAL A 66 -1.04 -1.39 -5.58
N ARG A 67 -1.68 -2.36 -4.93
CA ARG A 67 -1.69 -3.77 -5.38
C ARG A 67 -2.40 -3.92 -6.72
N GLU A 68 -3.55 -3.26 -6.91
CA GLU A 68 -4.26 -3.22 -8.18
C GLU A 68 -3.38 -2.64 -9.30
N THR A 69 -2.67 -1.55 -9.02
CA THR A 69 -1.73 -0.93 -9.95
C THR A 69 -0.57 -1.89 -10.31
N VAL A 70 -0.02 -2.59 -9.32
CA VAL A 70 1.04 -3.59 -9.54
C VAL A 70 0.53 -4.75 -10.39
N THR A 71 -0.70 -5.22 -10.16
CA THR A 71 -1.35 -6.25 -10.99
C THR A 71 -1.50 -5.77 -12.43
N TRP A 72 -2.01 -4.55 -12.63
CA TRP A 72 -2.14 -3.95 -13.97
C TRP A 72 -0.79 -3.79 -14.68
N LEU A 73 0.26 -3.38 -13.96
CA LEU A 73 1.62 -3.26 -14.49
C LEU A 73 2.21 -4.60 -14.94
N ASN A 74 1.84 -5.70 -14.29
CA ASN A 74 2.33 -7.04 -14.64
C ASN A 74 1.57 -7.67 -15.82
N GLN A 75 0.39 -7.17 -16.17
CA GLN A 75 -0.37 -7.64 -17.33
C GLN A 75 0.26 -7.15 -18.66
N GLN A 76 -0.03 -7.86 -19.75
CA GLN A 76 0.38 -7.46 -21.10
C GLN A 76 -0.47 -6.26 -21.59
N PRO A 77 0.12 -5.29 -22.32
CA PRO A 77 -0.65 -4.24 -22.96
C PRO A 77 -1.53 -4.82 -24.08
N GLY A 78 -2.86 -4.75 -23.95
CA GLY A 78 -3.80 -5.03 -25.06
C GLY A 78 -4.71 -6.25 -24.93
N THR A 79 -4.76 -6.90 -23.77
CA THR A 79 -5.89 -7.78 -23.37
C THR A 79 -6.96 -6.99 -22.64
#